data_AF-A0A955D9M9-F1
#
_entry.id   AF-A0A955D9M9-F1
#
_cell.length_a   1.000
_cell.length_b   1.000
_cell.length_c   1.000
_cell.angle_alpha   90.00
_cell.angle_beta   90.00
_cell.angle_gamma   90.00
#
_symmetry.space_group_name_H-M   'P 1'
#
loop_
_entity.id
_entity.type
_entity.pdbx_description
1 polymer ?
#
loop_
_entity_poly.entity_id
_entity_poly.type
_entity_poly.pdbx_seq_one_letter_code
_entity_poly.pdbx_strand_id
1 'polypeptide(L)'
;MPRREQGVIALASTLLADGCTEPCVGVLAGPDAALRLLQAFVAQSPPAAPSTSPLAPAWLVLPMAVITLLVLAAHMHAMHAPTTPVPRARRTIRSINAGLMLVTVPVLAYAFGIATPAKAHAFALAWTGAIVMLCLVILVALADVFNTWRMHASERAQLRDQIRGLRSALHRELERRKSAPESTSGGGPSQEPPPTRDGSE
;
A
#
# COMPACT_ATOMS: atom_id res chain seq x y z
N MET A 1 2.12 21.44 -35.09
CA MET A 1 1.67 20.06 -34.81
C MET A 1 0.16 20.05 -34.47
N PRO A 2 -0.75 19.79 -35.42
CA PRO A 2 -2.17 19.55 -35.09
C PRO A 2 -2.79 18.32 -35.80
N ARG A 3 -2.02 17.27 -36.13
CA ARG A 3 -2.50 16.13 -36.94
C ARG A 3 -2.97 14.90 -36.16
N ARG A 4 -2.79 14.84 -34.84
CA ARG A 4 -3.14 13.64 -34.05
C ARG A 4 -4.61 13.57 -33.61
N GLU A 5 -5.30 14.71 -33.52
CA GLU A 5 -6.69 14.71 -33.01
C GLU A 5 -7.73 14.33 -34.06
N GLN A 6 -7.44 14.50 -35.36
CA GLN A 6 -8.39 14.17 -36.43
C GLN A 6 -8.62 12.66 -36.60
N GLY A 7 -7.66 11.81 -36.21
CA GLY A 7 -7.80 10.35 -36.33
C GLY A 7 -8.76 9.73 -35.31
N VAL A 8 -8.83 10.29 -34.10
CA VAL A 8 -9.68 9.74 -33.02
C VAL A 8 -11.16 10.02 -33.27
N ILE A 9 -11.48 11.18 -33.85
CA ILE A 9 -12.86 11.57 -34.19
C ILE A 9 -13.40 10.74 -35.36
N ALA A 10 -12.55 10.35 -36.31
CA ALA A 10 -12.96 9.52 -37.45
C ALA A 10 -13.33 8.09 -37.01
N LEU A 11 -12.58 7.49 -36.07
CA LEU A 11 -12.87 6.15 -35.54
C LEU A 11 -14.15 6.10 -34.68
N ALA A 12 -14.44 7.17 -33.94
CA ALA A 12 -15.70 7.27 -33.20
C ALA A 12 -16.92 7.41 -34.13
N SER A 13 -16.74 8.04 -35.30
CA SER A 13 -17.82 8.27 -36.26
C SER A 13 -18.19 7.01 -37.06
N THR A 14 -17.23 6.12 -37.36
CA THR A 14 -17.55 4.83 -38.01
C THR A 14 -18.20 3.83 -37.06
N LEU A 15 -17.92 3.90 -35.75
CA LEU A 15 -18.57 3.05 -34.75
C LEU A 15 -20.02 3.44 -34.45
N LEU A 16 -20.42 4.67 -34.77
CA LEU A 16 -21.80 5.16 -34.59
C LEU A 16 -22.71 4.93 -35.81
N ALA A 17 -22.14 4.55 -36.97
CA ALA A 17 -22.91 4.38 -38.20
C ALA A 17 -23.43 2.95 -38.43
N ASP A 18 -22.88 1.95 -37.73
CA ASP A 18 -23.41 0.58 -37.77
C ASP A 18 -24.50 0.45 -36.69
N GLY A 19 -25.76 0.48 -37.13
CA GLY A 19 -26.97 0.39 -36.31
C GLY A 19 -27.17 -0.96 -35.63
N CYS A 20 -26.25 -1.35 -34.74
CA CYS A 20 -26.39 -2.50 -33.86
C CYS A 20 -27.23 -2.12 -32.64
N THR A 21 -28.56 -2.24 -32.75
CA THR A 21 -29.53 -2.07 -31.66
C THR A 21 -29.67 -3.31 -30.75
N GLU A 22 -28.79 -4.30 -30.87
CA GLU A 22 -28.79 -5.46 -29.96
C GLU A 22 -27.89 -5.21 -28.74
N PRO A 23 -28.33 -5.57 -27.51
CA PRO A 23 -27.56 -5.38 -26.29
C PRO A 23 -26.38 -6.36 -26.22
N CYS A 24 -25.28 -6.05 -26.90
CA CYS A 24 -23.98 -6.72 -26.82
C CYS A 24 -23.26 -6.46 -25.48
N VAL A 25 -23.99 -6.49 -24.35
CA VAL A 25 -23.42 -6.35 -23.00
C VAL A 25 -22.82 -7.69 -22.53
N GLY A 26 -23.18 -8.81 -23.16
CA GLY A 26 -22.71 -10.15 -22.77
C GLY A 26 -21.33 -10.57 -23.28
N VAL A 27 -20.77 -9.93 -24.30
CA VAL A 27 -19.53 -10.40 -24.97
C VAL A 27 -18.26 -9.76 -24.39
N LEU A 28 -18.39 -8.77 -23.50
CA LEU A 28 -17.25 -8.06 -22.88
C LEU A 28 -16.84 -8.59 -21.49
N ALA A 29 -17.56 -9.57 -20.94
CA ALA A 29 -17.29 -10.12 -19.60
C ALA A 29 -16.46 -11.41 -19.58
N GLY A 30 -15.91 -11.82 -20.74
CA GLY A 30 -15.01 -12.97 -20.82
C GLY A 30 -13.54 -12.58 -20.59
N PRO A 31 -12.72 -13.40 -19.91
CA PRO A 31 -11.29 -13.16 -19.75
C PRO A 31 -10.55 -13.00 -21.10
N ASP A 32 -11.11 -13.57 -22.17
CA ASP A 32 -10.58 -13.47 -23.54
C ASP A 32 -10.75 -12.07 -24.16
N ALA A 33 -11.72 -11.28 -23.70
CA ALA A 33 -11.94 -9.94 -24.22
C ALA A 33 -10.78 -8.99 -23.86
N ALA A 34 -10.26 -9.10 -22.64
CA ALA A 34 -9.07 -8.37 -22.21
C ALA A 34 -7.83 -8.79 -23.02
N LEU A 35 -7.68 -10.08 -23.29
CA LEU A 35 -6.58 -10.63 -24.10
C LEU A 35 -6.62 -10.12 -25.55
N ARG A 36 -7.82 -10.05 -26.15
CA ARG A 36 -8.01 -9.51 -27.52
C ARG A 36 -7.79 -8.01 -27.58
N LEU A 37 -8.22 -7.25 -26.59
CA LEU A 37 -7.94 -5.81 -26.51
C LEU A 37 -6.44 -5.54 -26.34
N LEU A 38 -5.75 -6.34 -25.53
CA LEU A 38 -4.29 -6.26 -25.40
C LEU A 38 -3.58 -6.62 -26.72
N GLN A 39 -4.03 -7.67 -27.42
CA GLN A 39 -3.48 -8.03 -28.74
C GLN A 39 -3.73 -6.96 -29.80
N ALA A 40 -4.95 -6.40 -29.88
CA ALA A 40 -5.29 -5.34 -30.81
C ALA A 40 -4.47 -4.06 -30.53
N PHE A 41 -4.29 -3.71 -29.25
CA PHE A 41 -3.46 -2.58 -28.85
C PHE A 41 -1.99 -2.77 -29.22
N VAL A 42 -1.45 -3.99 -29.03
CA VAL A 42 -0.09 -4.35 -29.46
C VAL A 42 0.04 -4.28 -30.99
N ALA A 43 -0.97 -4.72 -31.74
CA ALA A 43 -0.95 -4.73 -33.20
C ALA A 43 -1.08 -3.33 -33.85
N GLN A 44 -1.73 -2.38 -33.18
CA GLN A 44 -2.00 -1.05 -33.74
C GLN A 44 -0.82 -0.08 -33.66
N SER A 45 0.29 -0.45 -33.01
CA SER A 45 1.45 0.43 -32.89
C SER A 45 2.21 0.49 -34.22
N PRO A 46 2.20 1.63 -34.94
CA PRO A 46 3.01 1.74 -36.17
C PRO A 46 4.48 1.54 -35.82
N PRO A 47 5.30 0.97 -36.73
CA PRO A 47 6.72 0.77 -36.49
C PRO A 47 7.40 2.14 -36.43
N ALA A 48 7.43 2.75 -35.24
CA ALA A 48 8.22 3.92 -34.95
C ALA A 48 9.68 3.54 -35.21
N ALA A 49 10.39 4.35 -36.01
CA ALA A 49 11.81 4.15 -36.22
C ALA A 49 12.51 4.05 -34.85
N PRO A 50 13.28 2.97 -34.58
CA PRO A 50 13.86 2.75 -33.28
C PRO A 50 14.77 3.93 -32.94
N SER A 51 14.42 4.68 -31.90
CA SER A 51 15.25 5.76 -31.39
C SER A 51 16.56 5.16 -30.90
N THR A 52 17.67 5.36 -31.59
CA THR A 52 18.96 4.74 -31.26
C THR A 52 19.57 5.23 -29.94
N SER A 53 18.98 6.27 -29.36
CA SER A 53 19.42 6.87 -28.10
C SER A 53 18.74 6.24 -26.88
N PRO A 54 19.44 6.13 -25.74
CA PRO A 54 18.82 5.75 -24.47
C PRO A 54 17.73 6.75 -24.07
N LEU A 55 16.76 6.32 -23.27
CA LEU A 55 15.66 7.18 -22.81
C LEU A 55 16.16 8.40 -22.03
N ALA A 56 17.23 8.23 -21.26
CA ALA A 56 17.86 9.29 -20.49
C ALA A 56 19.38 9.18 -20.56
N PRO A 57 20.12 10.31 -20.50
CA PRO A 57 21.56 10.27 -20.49
C PRO A 57 22.09 9.63 -19.21
N ALA A 58 23.02 8.68 -19.34
CA ALA A 58 23.57 7.93 -18.21
C ALA A 58 24.19 8.81 -17.12
N TRP A 59 24.79 9.94 -17.51
CA TRP A 59 25.40 10.89 -16.57
C TRP A 59 24.38 11.53 -15.61
N LEU A 60 23.09 11.55 -15.95
CA LEU A 60 22.02 12.04 -15.09
C LEU A 60 21.41 10.91 -14.25
N VAL A 61 21.20 9.75 -14.86
CA VAL A 61 20.54 8.60 -14.21
C VAL A 61 21.43 8.00 -13.11
N LEU A 62 22.73 7.85 -13.36
CA LEU A 62 23.68 7.27 -12.41
C LEU A 62 23.78 8.05 -11.08
N PRO A 63 24.01 9.38 -11.05
CA PRO A 63 24.07 10.11 -9.78
C PRO A 63 22.72 10.08 -9.04
N MET A 64 21.60 10.15 -9.76
CA MET A 64 20.27 10.01 -9.15
C MET A 64 20.07 8.64 -8.51
N ALA A 65 20.54 7.57 -9.16
CA ALA A 65 20.50 6.22 -8.61
C ALA A 65 21.39 6.10 -7.36
N VAL A 66 22.59 6.67 -7.37
CA VAL A 66 23.50 6.70 -6.20
C VAL A 66 22.86 7.44 -5.03
N ILE A 67 22.28 8.62 -5.26
CA ILE A 67 21.58 9.38 -4.21
C ILE A 67 20.41 8.56 -3.65
N THR A 68 19.62 7.92 -4.52
CA THR A 68 18.49 7.09 -4.10
C THR A 68 18.96 5.88 -3.26
N LEU A 69 20.05 5.22 -3.65
CA LEU A 69 20.66 4.14 -2.88
C LEU A 69 21.14 4.62 -1.51
N LEU A 70 21.77 5.80 -1.42
CA LEU A 70 22.20 6.38 -0.16
C LEU A 70 21.03 6.68 0.77
N VAL A 71 19.94 7.24 0.23
CA VAL A 71 18.71 7.51 0.99
C VAL A 71 18.08 6.20 1.49
N LEU A 72 17.97 5.18 0.64
CA LEU A 72 17.44 3.88 1.04
C LEU A 72 18.32 3.18 2.08
N ALA A 73 19.64 3.24 1.92
CA ALA A 73 20.59 2.67 2.88
C ALA A 73 20.52 3.39 4.23
N ALA A 74 20.49 4.73 4.23
CA ALA A 74 20.32 5.53 5.44
C ALA A 74 18.97 5.25 6.13
N HIS A 75 17.88 5.15 5.35
CA HIS A 75 16.56 4.78 5.86
C HIS A 75 16.56 3.39 6.49
N MET A 76 17.18 2.41 5.83
CA MET A 76 17.35 1.06 6.36
C MET A 76 18.16 1.10 7.67
N HIS A 77 19.25 1.86 7.74
CA HIS A 77 20.06 1.99 8.94
C HIS A 77 19.27 2.64 10.09
N ALA A 78 18.53 3.72 9.80
CA ALA A 78 17.67 4.39 10.78
C ALA A 78 16.59 3.46 11.36
N MET A 79 16.03 2.55 10.55
CA MET A 79 15.07 1.55 11.03
C MET A 79 15.69 0.46 11.93
N HIS A 80 17.00 0.24 11.86
CA HIS A 80 17.70 -0.71 12.72
C HIS A 80 18.14 -0.10 14.05
N ALA A 81 17.93 1.21 14.25
CA ALA A 81 18.27 1.87 15.50
C ALA A 81 17.52 1.20 16.69
N PRO A 82 18.22 0.89 17.79
CA PRO A 82 17.65 0.16 18.94
C PRO A 82 16.61 0.97 19.73
N THR A 83 16.41 2.24 19.41
CA THR A 83 15.62 3.20 20.18
C THR A 83 14.11 2.98 20.09
N THR A 84 13.61 2.18 19.14
CA THR A 84 12.17 1.91 19.02
C THR A 84 11.82 0.45 19.38
N PRO A 85 10.90 0.22 20.33
CA PRO A 85 10.42 -1.12 20.68
C PRO A 85 9.46 -1.65 19.60
N VAL A 86 9.96 -1.88 18.39
CA VAL A 86 9.21 -2.53 17.30
C VAL A 86 9.36 -4.06 17.41
N PRO A 87 8.27 -4.84 17.34
CA PRO A 87 8.32 -6.30 17.34
C PRO A 87 9.26 -6.86 16.26
N ARG A 88 10.03 -7.89 16.59
CA ARG A 88 11.08 -8.46 15.72
C ARG A 88 10.54 -8.88 14.34
N ALA A 89 9.34 -9.47 14.29
CA ALA A 89 8.70 -9.89 13.04
C ALA A 89 8.44 -8.73 12.07
N ARG A 90 8.03 -7.55 12.56
CA ARG A 90 7.77 -6.36 11.74
C ARG A 90 9.06 -5.77 11.16
N ARG A 91 10.19 -5.93 11.86
CA ARG A 91 11.51 -5.49 11.35
C ARG A 91 11.96 -6.32 10.17
N THR A 92 11.84 -7.65 10.25
CA THR A 92 12.30 -8.56 9.19
C THR A 92 11.58 -8.34 7.86
N ILE A 93 10.26 -8.07 7.89
CA ILE A 93 9.49 -7.81 6.66
C ILE A 93 9.93 -6.49 6.02
N ARG A 94 10.08 -5.44 6.83
CA ARG A 94 10.54 -4.12 6.37
C ARG A 94 11.96 -4.15 5.81
N SER A 95 12.86 -4.94 6.41
CA SER A 95 14.23 -5.10 5.91
C SER A 95 14.27 -5.83 4.56
N ILE A 96 13.40 -6.83 4.35
CA ILE A 96 13.30 -7.52 3.06
C ILE A 96 12.80 -6.55 1.99
N ASN A 97 11.74 -5.77 2.27
CA ASN A 97 11.22 -4.80 1.32
C ASN A 97 12.26 -3.71 0.97
N ALA A 98 12.95 -3.17 1.96
CA ALA A 98 14.03 -2.20 1.74
C ALA A 98 15.19 -2.81 0.93
N GLY A 99 15.55 -4.07 1.20
CA GLY A 99 16.55 -4.81 0.42
C GLY A 99 16.15 -4.98 -1.04
N LEU A 100 14.88 -5.29 -1.32
CA LEU A 100 14.36 -5.38 -2.69
C LEU A 100 14.42 -4.04 -3.41
N MET A 101 14.10 -2.94 -2.73
CA MET A 101 14.24 -1.60 -3.30
C MET A 101 15.70 -1.27 -3.64
N LEU A 102 16.65 -1.63 -2.78
CA LEU A 102 18.09 -1.46 -3.04
C LEU A 102 18.56 -2.21 -4.29
N VAL A 103 18.00 -3.38 -4.58
CA VAL A 103 18.31 -4.15 -5.80
C VAL A 103 17.57 -3.60 -7.03
N THR A 104 16.37 -3.06 -6.84
CA THR A 104 15.54 -2.54 -7.94
C THR A 104 16.15 -1.27 -8.55
N VAL A 105 16.73 -0.39 -7.73
CA VAL A 105 17.35 0.88 -8.19
C VAL A 105 18.44 0.68 -9.26
N PRO A 106 19.48 -0.17 -9.08
CA PRO A 106 20.51 -0.37 -10.10
C PRO A 106 19.97 -1.03 -11.37
N VAL A 107 18.96 -1.91 -11.25
CA VAL A 107 18.28 -2.51 -12.42
C VAL A 107 17.57 -1.43 -13.23
N LEU A 108 16.84 -0.52 -12.58
CA LEU A 108 16.20 0.61 -13.24
C LEU A 108 17.23 1.58 -13.83
N ALA A 109 18.31 1.88 -13.11
CA ALA A 109 19.37 2.74 -13.61
C ALA A 109 20.01 2.18 -14.89
N TYR A 110 20.23 0.87 -14.94
CA TYR A 110 20.70 0.17 -16.13
C TYR A 110 19.68 0.24 -17.27
N ALA A 111 18.40 -0.05 -16.99
CA ALA A 111 17.32 -0.02 -17.97
C ALA A 111 17.11 1.37 -18.59
N PHE A 112 17.26 2.45 -17.82
CA PHE A 112 17.07 3.82 -18.31
C PHE A 112 18.34 4.42 -18.94
N GLY A 113 19.51 4.15 -18.38
CA GLY A 113 20.75 4.82 -18.77
C GLY A 113 21.59 4.08 -19.81
N ILE A 114 21.51 2.74 -19.86
CA ILE A 114 22.42 1.90 -20.65
C ILE A 114 21.67 1.06 -21.69
N ALA A 115 20.49 0.54 -21.35
CA ALA A 115 19.73 -0.30 -22.28
C ALA A 115 19.21 0.54 -23.47
N THR A 116 19.76 0.27 -24.66
CA THR A 116 19.35 0.94 -25.90
C THR A 116 18.46 0.01 -26.73
N PRO A 117 17.41 0.54 -27.40
CA PRO A 117 16.54 -0.27 -28.26
C PRO A 117 17.25 -0.76 -29.53
N ALA A 118 18.44 -0.23 -29.84
CA ALA A 118 19.32 -0.77 -30.89
C ALA A 118 19.69 -2.25 -30.64
N LYS A 119 19.64 -2.71 -29.38
CA LYS A 119 19.84 -4.12 -29.00
C LYS A 119 18.54 -4.68 -28.40
N ALA A 120 17.59 -5.02 -29.27
CA ALA A 120 16.24 -5.44 -28.90
C ALA A 120 16.19 -6.50 -27.78
N HIS A 121 17.05 -7.52 -27.83
CA HIS A 121 17.10 -8.58 -26.81
C HIS A 121 17.53 -8.06 -25.44
N ALA A 122 18.62 -7.28 -25.37
CA ALA A 122 19.11 -6.71 -24.11
C ALA A 122 18.11 -5.71 -23.52
N PHE A 123 17.48 -4.89 -24.37
CA PHE A 123 16.43 -3.97 -23.98
C PHE A 123 15.23 -4.71 -23.38
N ALA A 124 14.72 -5.75 -24.07
CA ALA A 124 13.59 -6.54 -23.59
C ALA A 124 13.90 -7.25 -22.26
N LEU A 125 15.09 -7.82 -22.11
CA LEU A 125 15.52 -8.45 -20.84
C LEU A 125 15.60 -7.44 -19.68
N ALA A 126 16.17 -6.26 -19.91
CA ALA A 126 16.28 -5.23 -18.88
C ALA A 126 14.90 -4.77 -18.38
N TRP A 127 13.98 -4.50 -19.31
CA TRP A 127 12.61 -4.09 -18.98
C TRP A 127 11.78 -5.20 -18.35
N THR A 128 11.90 -6.44 -18.84
CA THR A 128 11.23 -7.59 -18.23
C THR A 128 11.74 -7.83 -16.81
N GLY A 129 13.06 -7.74 -16.59
CA GLY A 129 13.66 -7.81 -15.27
C GLY A 129 13.16 -6.70 -14.33
N ALA A 130 13.04 -5.46 -14.83
CA ALA A 130 12.48 -4.36 -14.06
C ALA A 130 11.01 -4.58 -13.68
N ILE A 131 10.18 -5.07 -14.61
CA ILE A 131 8.77 -5.41 -14.36
C ILE A 131 8.65 -6.53 -13.34
N VAL A 132 9.44 -7.61 -13.48
CA VAL A 132 9.44 -8.73 -12.53
C VAL A 132 9.85 -8.27 -11.12
N MET A 133 10.90 -7.43 -11.02
CA MET A 133 11.31 -6.83 -9.75
C MET A 133 10.19 -5.96 -9.15
N LEU A 134 9.54 -5.13 -9.96
CA LEU A 134 8.43 -4.29 -9.51
C LEU A 134 7.24 -5.14 -9.02
N CYS A 135 6.86 -6.18 -9.76
CA CYS A 135 5.84 -7.13 -9.34
C CYS A 135 6.18 -7.79 -8.00
N LEU A 136 7.45 -8.18 -7.80
CA LEU A 136 7.91 -8.78 -6.55
C LEU A 136 7.81 -7.79 -5.38
N VAL A 137 8.22 -6.53 -5.58
CA VAL A 137 8.04 -5.46 -4.58
C VAL A 137 6.56 -5.27 -4.22
N ILE A 138 5.67 -5.25 -5.22
CA ILE A 138 4.21 -5.13 -4.99
C ILE A 138 3.68 -6.34 -4.20
N LEU A 139 4.08 -7.57 -4.55
CA LEU A 139 3.66 -8.77 -3.84
C LEU A 139 4.12 -8.76 -2.37
N VAL A 140 5.35 -8.34 -2.10
CA VAL A 140 5.87 -8.22 -0.72
C VAL A 140 5.13 -7.12 0.04
N ALA A 141 4.82 -6.00 -0.60
CA ALA A 141 4.02 -4.94 0.01
C ALA A 141 2.60 -5.42 0.35
N LEU A 142 1.94 -6.17 -0.54
CA LEU A 142 0.63 -6.77 -0.28
C LEU A 142 0.69 -7.80 0.86
N ALA A 143 1.74 -8.62 0.93
CA ALA A 143 1.95 -9.56 2.02
C ALA A 143 2.11 -8.84 3.38
N ASP A 144 2.79 -7.69 3.40
CA ASP A 144 2.93 -6.86 4.62
C ASP A 144 1.58 -6.27 5.07
N VAL A 145 0.78 -5.76 4.12
CA VAL A 145 -0.58 -5.27 4.40
C VAL A 145 -1.45 -6.39 4.94
N PHE A 146 -1.43 -7.56 4.32
CA PHE A 146 -2.22 -8.72 4.75
C PHE A 146 -1.83 -9.18 6.17
N ASN A 147 -0.52 -9.25 6.45
CA ASN A 147 -0.05 -9.63 7.79
C ASN A 147 -0.44 -8.58 8.85
N THR A 148 -0.32 -7.30 8.53
CA THR A 148 -0.74 -6.20 9.42
C THR A 148 -2.24 -6.24 9.68
N TRP A 149 -3.04 -6.52 8.66
CA TRP A 149 -4.49 -6.67 8.80
C TRP A 149 -4.86 -7.85 9.70
N ARG A 150 -4.18 -8.99 9.56
CA ARG A 150 -4.37 -10.17 10.41
C ARG A 150 -4.08 -9.86 11.89
N MET A 151 -3.01 -9.12 12.17
CA MET A 151 -2.68 -8.70 13.54
C MET A 151 -3.76 -7.78 14.12
N HIS A 152 -4.17 -6.74 13.38
CA HIS A 152 -5.22 -5.82 13.85
C HIS A 152 -6.58 -6.51 14.05
N ALA A 153 -6.90 -7.55 13.27
CA ALA A 153 -8.11 -8.34 13.48
C ALA A 153 -8.09 -9.04 14.86
N SER A 154 -6.94 -9.57 15.29
CA SER A 154 -6.79 -10.20 16.61
C SER A 154 -6.85 -9.19 17.76
N GLU A 155 -6.22 -8.02 17.63
CA GLU A 155 -6.30 -6.94 18.63
C GLU A 155 -7.74 -6.43 18.79
N ARG A 156 -8.46 -6.25 17.67
CA ARG A 156 -9.89 -5.89 17.69
C ARG A 156 -10.75 -6.96 18.33
N ALA A 157 -10.40 -8.24 18.20
CA ALA A 157 -11.12 -9.31 18.91
C ALA A 157 -10.89 -9.20 20.43
N GLN A 158 -9.64 -9.05 20.87
CA GLN A 158 -9.30 -8.92 22.29
C GLN A 158 -9.95 -7.69 22.93
N LEU A 159 -9.95 -6.54 22.26
CA LEU A 159 -10.61 -5.32 22.74
C LEU A 159 -12.13 -5.51 22.89
N ARG A 160 -12.77 -6.21 21.96
CA ARG A 160 -14.20 -6.53 22.06
C ARG A 160 -14.49 -7.40 23.28
N ASP A 161 -13.64 -8.38 23.56
CA ASP A 161 -13.81 -9.27 24.71
C ASP A 161 -13.56 -8.54 26.03
N GLN A 162 -12.57 -7.64 26.08
CA GLN A 162 -12.34 -6.77 27.24
C GLN A 162 -13.52 -5.83 27.52
N ILE A 163 -14.08 -5.19 26.48
CA ILE A 163 -15.25 -4.31 26.62
C ILE A 163 -16.47 -5.12 27.11
N ARG A 164 -16.68 -6.33 26.58
CA ARG A 164 -17.75 -7.23 27.05
C ARG A 164 -17.55 -7.63 28.52
N GLY A 165 -16.31 -7.95 28.90
CA GLY A 165 -15.95 -8.25 30.29
C GLY A 165 -16.27 -7.09 31.23
N LEU A 166 -15.81 -5.88 30.91
CA LEU A 166 -16.06 -4.67 31.70
C LEU A 166 -17.55 -4.34 31.81
N ARG A 167 -18.32 -4.46 30.72
CA ARG A 167 -19.78 -4.27 30.75
C ARG A 167 -20.47 -5.29 31.65
N SER A 168 -20.07 -6.55 31.58
CA SER A 168 -20.66 -7.60 32.43
C SER A 168 -20.33 -7.39 33.92
N ALA A 169 -19.12 -6.93 34.24
CA ALA A 169 -18.72 -6.60 35.60
C ALA A 169 -19.50 -5.40 36.16
N LEU A 170 -19.67 -4.35 35.35
CA LEU A 170 -20.48 -3.19 35.73
C LEU A 170 -21.94 -3.58 35.99
N HIS A 171 -22.52 -4.44 35.14
CA HIS A 171 -23.90 -4.89 35.32
C HIS A 171 -24.08 -5.70 36.61
N ARG A 172 -23.11 -6.56 36.96
CA ARG A 172 -23.12 -7.29 38.25
C ARG A 172 -23.06 -6.37 39.46
N GLU A 173 -22.28 -5.30 39.38
CA GLU A 173 -22.18 -4.32 40.47
C GLU A 173 -23.48 -3.51 40.64
N LEU A 174 -24.14 -3.16 39.54
CA LEU A 174 -25.46 -2.50 39.57
C LEU A 174 -26.53 -3.40 40.20
N GLU A 175 -26.59 -4.68 39.82
CA GLU A 175 -27.51 -5.64 40.42
C GLU A 175 -27.22 -5.86 41.91
N ARG A 176 -25.94 -5.95 42.29
CA ARG A 176 -25.53 -6.07 43.69
C ARG A 176 -26.01 -4.88 44.52
N ARG A 177 -25.86 -3.65 44.01
CA ARG A 177 -26.36 -2.42 44.66
C ARG A 177 -27.87 -2.38 44.77
N LYS A 178 -28.60 -2.87 43.78
CA LYS A 178 -30.07 -2.93 43.79
C LYS A 178 -30.61 -3.97 44.78
N SER A 179 -29.90 -5.09 44.91
CA SER A 179 -30.27 -6.20 45.81
C SER A 179 -29.84 -5.99 47.26
N ALA A 180 -28.89 -5.10 47.52
CA ALA A 180 -28.57 -4.70 48.89
C ALA A 180 -29.82 -4.01 49.43
N PRO A 181 -30.59 -4.67 50.31
CA PRO A 181 -31.78 -4.05 50.86
C PRO A 181 -31.33 -2.73 51.43
N GLU A 182 -32.17 -1.71 51.27
CA GLU A 182 -32.04 -0.41 51.92
C GLU A 182 -32.14 -0.66 53.44
N SER A 183 -31.13 -1.32 53.99
CA SER A 183 -30.94 -1.56 55.40
C SER A 183 -30.55 -0.20 55.94
N THR A 184 -31.60 0.56 56.20
CA THR A 184 -31.64 1.51 57.28
C THR A 184 -30.89 2.79 56.95
N SER A 185 -31.55 3.56 56.08
CA SER A 185 -31.81 4.99 56.25
C SER A 185 -32.30 5.30 57.69
N GLY A 186 -31.40 5.16 58.66
CA GLY A 186 -31.70 5.37 60.09
C GLY A 186 -30.51 5.79 60.95
N GLY A 187 -29.35 6.06 60.37
CA GLY A 187 -28.16 6.51 61.11
C GLY A 187 -27.48 7.66 60.39
N GLY A 188 -28.07 8.86 60.47
CA GLY A 188 -27.38 10.09 60.08
C GLY A 188 -26.14 10.28 60.96
N PRO A 189 -24.93 10.42 60.40
CA PRO A 189 -23.80 10.88 61.17
C PRO A 189 -23.99 12.37 61.42
N SER A 190 -24.14 12.70 62.70
CA SER A 190 -23.82 14.01 63.24
C SER A 190 -22.56 14.54 62.55
N GLN A 191 -22.66 15.80 62.13
CA GLN A 191 -21.55 16.63 61.69
C GLN A 191 -20.35 16.43 62.62
N GLU A 192 -19.23 15.94 62.08
CA GLU A 192 -17.92 16.25 62.65
C GLU A 192 -17.14 17.03 61.59
N PRO A 193 -16.97 18.35 61.78
CA PRO A 193 -16.29 19.19 60.80
C PRO A 193 -14.80 18.83 60.75
N PRO A 194 -14.20 18.78 59.53
CA PRO A 194 -12.79 18.45 59.40
C PRO A 194 -11.91 19.57 60.01
N PRO A 195 -10.83 19.20 60.72
CA PRO A 195 -9.87 20.18 61.22
C PRO A 195 -9.16 20.86 60.04
N THR A 196 -9.25 22.19 60.03
CA THR A 196 -8.41 23.09 59.24
C THR A 196 -6.95 22.77 59.51
N ARG A 197 -6.26 22.21 58.53
CA ARG A 197 -4.81 22.03 58.59
C ARG A 197 -4.15 23.32 58.09
N ASP A 198 -3.88 24.19 59.04
CA ASP A 198 -2.90 25.27 58.99
C ASP A 198 -1.48 24.70 58.83
N GLY A 199 -0.64 25.37 58.04
CA GLY A 199 0.84 25.27 58.03
C GLY A 199 1.43 23.93 57.57
N SER A 200 2.59 23.85 56.91
CA SER A 200 3.75 24.74 56.90
C SER A 200 4.67 24.33 55.73
N GLU A 201 5.30 25.34 55.12
CA GLU A 201 6.59 25.35 54.39
C GLU A 201 6.76 24.59 53.08
#